data_AF-A0A1M3Q3W6-F1
#
_entry.id   AF-A0A1M3Q3W6-F1
#
_cell.length_a   1.000
_cell.length_b   1.000
_cell.length_c   1.000
_cell.angle_alpha   90.00
_cell.angle_beta   90.00
_cell.angle_gamma   90.00
#
_symmetry.space_group_name_H-M   'P 1'
#
loop_
_entity.id
_entity.type
_entity.pdbx_description
1 polymer ?
#
loop_
_entity_poly.entity_id
_entity_poly.type
_entity_poly.pdbx_seq_one_letter_code
_entity_poly.pdbx_strand_id
1 'polypeptide(L)' 'MSFLAETEAMIAAWHGIAPPNAAARVMAADLVATIRAFEAVRGQMRFEDEPASFEAALQETKE' A
#
# COMPACT_ATOMS: atom_id res chain seq x y z
N MET A 1 -0.14 -3.53 20.81
CA MET A 1 1.27 -3.76 20.42
C MET A 1 1.61 -2.84 19.25
N SER A 2 2.88 -2.48 19.03
CA SER A 2 3.26 -1.55 17.95
C SER A 2 3.55 -2.33 16.65
N PHE A 3 3.05 -1.81 15.51
CA PHE A 3 3.21 -2.37 14.16
C PHE A 3 4.65 -2.87 13.85
N LEU A 4 5.67 -2.13 14.30
CA LEU A 4 7.07 -2.49 14.08
C LEU A 4 7.46 -3.79 14.79
N ALA A 5 7.03 -3.99 16.03
CA ALA A 5 7.39 -5.19 16.80
C ALA A 5 6.73 -6.45 16.20
N GLU A 6 5.49 -6.34 15.73
CA GLU A 6 4.78 -7.44 15.07
C GLU A 6 5.41 -7.76 13.70
N THR A 7 5.80 -6.73 12.95
CA THR A 7 6.50 -6.89 11.66
C THR A 7 7.85 -7.56 11.83
N GLU A 8 8.66 -7.12 12.80
CA GLU A 8 9.97 -7.75 13.10
C GLU A 8 9.81 -9.20 13.56
N ALA A 9 8.81 -9.50 14.41
CA ALA A 9 8.53 -10.86 14.85
C ALA A 9 8.13 -11.77 13.68
N MET A 10 7.28 -11.28 12.77
CA MET A 10 6.87 -12.01 11.56
C MET A 10 8.07 -12.28 10.64
N ILE A 11 8.91 -11.27 10.38
CA ILE A 11 10.09 -11.42 9.53
C ILE A 11 11.07 -12.43 10.13
N ALA A 12 11.32 -12.36 11.44
CA ALA A 12 12.18 -13.31 12.12
C ALA A 12 11.62 -14.74 12.03
N ALA A 13 10.32 -14.92 12.26
CA ALA A 13 9.67 -16.23 12.26
C ALA A 13 9.69 -16.90 10.88
N TRP A 14 9.44 -16.15 9.80
CA TRP A 14 9.26 -16.72 8.46
C TRP A 14 10.48 -16.61 7.55
N HIS A 15 11.36 -15.65 7.83
CA HIS A 15 12.52 -15.36 6.97
C HIS A 15 13.86 -15.49 7.70
N GLY A 16 13.88 -15.65 9.02
CA GLY A 16 15.11 -15.80 9.80
C GLY A 16 16.03 -14.56 9.75
N ILE A 17 15.48 -13.41 9.38
CA ILE A 17 16.22 -12.15 9.23
C ILE A 17 15.88 -11.23 10.40
N ALA A 18 16.89 -10.49 10.87
CA ALA A 18 16.74 -9.44 11.86
C ALA A 18 17.26 -8.11 11.30
N PRO A 19 16.82 -6.94 11.83
CA PRO A 19 17.37 -5.66 11.44
C PRO A 19 18.90 -5.63 11.69
N PRO A 20 19.71 -5.16 10.72
CA PRO A 20 21.17 -5.24 10.81
C PRO A 20 21.79 -4.23 11.78
N ASN A 21 21.09 -3.13 12.10
CA ASN A 21 21.56 -2.08 13.02
C ASN A 21 20.38 -1.20 13.50
N ALA A 22 20.69 -0.24 14.39
CA ALA A 22 19.70 0.69 14.93
C ALA A 22 19.10 1.63 13.87
N ALA A 23 19.90 2.09 12.90
CA ALA A 23 19.43 2.98 11.85
C ALA A 23 18.35 2.32 10.98
N ALA A 24 18.48 1.03 10.67
CA ALA A 24 17.47 0.27 9.94
C ALA A 24 16.12 0.23 10.68
N ARG A 25 16.12 0.15 12.01
CA ARG A 25 14.89 0.19 12.82
C ARG A 25 14.22 1.56 12.79
N VAL A 26 15.01 2.64 12.84
CA VAL A 26 14.50 4.01 12.76
C VAL A 26 13.85 4.24 11.39
N MET A 27 14.54 3.87 10.30
CA MET A 27 13.99 3.98 8.95
C MET A 27 12.71 3.16 8.77
N ALA A 28 12.63 1.97 9.35
CA ALA A 28 11.42 1.15 9.32
C ALA A 28 10.27 1.78 10.12
N ALA A 29 10.55 2.46 11.24
CA ALA A 29 9.55 3.19 12.00
C ALA A 29 8.97 4.37 11.20
N ASP A 30 9.79 5.07 10.41
CA ASP A 30 9.34 6.20 9.58
C ASP A 30 8.34 5.77 8.50
N LEU A 31 8.44 4.55 7.99
CA LEU A 31 7.51 4.00 6.99
C LEU A 31 6.07 3.88 7.52
N VAL A 32 5.86 3.84 8.84
CA VAL A 32 4.52 3.77 9.43
C VAL A 32 3.66 4.95 9.01
N ALA A 33 4.23 6.16 8.95
CA ALA A 33 3.51 7.35 8.51
C ALA A 33 3.10 7.25 7.03
N THR A 34 4.01 6.75 6.18
CA THR A 34 3.75 6.51 4.76
C THR A 34 2.66 5.47 4.55
N ILE A 35 2.70 4.34 5.26
CA ILE A 35 1.67 3.29 5.18
C ILE A 35 0.30 3.87 5.56
N ARG A 36 0.22 4.63 6.66
CA ARG A 36 -1.02 5.29 7.09
C ARG A 36 -1.54 6.30 6.06
N ALA A 37 -0.66 7.04 5.39
CA ALA A 37 -1.06 7.94 4.33
C ALA A 37 -1.69 7.19 3.14
N PHE A 38 -1.11 6.04 2.75
CA PHE A 38 -1.71 5.18 1.73
C PHE A 38 -3.03 4.55 2.17
N GLU A 39 -3.12 4.11 3.43
CA GLU A 39 -4.37 3.58 4.00
C GLU A 39 -5.48 4.62 4.02
N ALA A 40 -5.15 5.88 4.31
CA ALA A 40 -6.12 6.97 4.33
C ALA A 40 -6.76 7.21 2.95
N VAL A 41 -6.01 7.01 1.86
CA VAL A 41 -6.51 7.18 0.48
C VAL A 41 -7.00 5.88 -0.15
N ARG A 42 -6.92 4.74 0.57
CA ARG A 42 -7.36 3.44 0.08
C ARG A 42 -8.87 3.48 -0.19
N GLY A 43 -9.26 3.08 -1.40
CA GLY A 43 -10.67 3.10 -1.82
C GLY A 43 -11.23 4.50 -2.10
N GLN A 44 -10.42 5.55 -1.98
CA GLN A 44 -10.81 6.92 -2.37
C GLN A 44 -10.51 7.21 -3.84
N MET A 45 -9.53 6.52 -4.42
CA MET A 45 -9.38 6.47 -5.87
C MET A 45 -10.59 5.70 -6.43
N ARG A 46 -11.65 6.43 -6.81
CA ARG A 46 -12.54 5.93 -7.86
C ARG A 46 -11.66 5.75 -9.09
N PHE A 47 -11.82 4.62 -9.77
CA PHE A 47 -11.44 4.57 -11.20
C PHE A 47 -11.97 5.86 -11.83
N GLU A 48 -11.14 6.53 -12.61
CA GLU A 48 -11.43 7.84 -13.19
C GLU A 48 -12.89 7.92 -13.61
N ASP A 49 -13.57 9.02 -13.29
CA ASP A 49 -14.89 9.34 -13.83
C ASP A 49 -14.81 9.62 -15.36
N GLU A 50 -13.96 8.90 -16.09
CA GLU A 50 -13.96 8.87 -17.55
C GLU A 50 -14.97 7.83 -18.03
N PRO A 51 -15.95 8.19 -18.86
CA PRO A 51 -16.86 7.24 -19.46
C PRO A 51 -16.11 6.54 -20.59
N ALA A 52 -15.54 5.39 -20.31
CA ALA A 52 -15.37 4.39 -21.35
C ALA A 52 -15.61 3.01 -20.76
N SER A 53 -16.81 2.81 -20.17
CA SER A 53 -17.36 1.47 -20.22
C SER A 53 -17.36 1.05 -21.69
N PHE A 54 -16.99 -0.19 -21.96
CA PHE A 54 -16.95 -0.74 -23.32
C PHE A 54 -18.25 -0.45 -24.08
N GLU A 55 -19.40 -0.40 -23.39
CA GLU A 55 -20.70 -0.06 -23.95
C GLU A 55 -20.85 1.41 -24.36
N ALA A 56 -20.27 2.36 -23.62
CA ALA A 56 -20.24 3.77 -24.00
C ALA A 56 -19.38 3.98 -25.26
N ALA A 57 -18.18 3.41 -25.27
CA ALA A 57 -17.29 3.43 -26.43
C ALA A 57 -17.92 2.72 -27.65
N LEU A 58 -18.62 1.60 -27.44
CA LEU A 58 -19.29 0.84 -28.50
C LEU A 58 -20.44 1.65 -29.13
N GLN A 59 -21.14 2.49 -28.36
CA GLN A 59 -22.20 3.34 -28.92
C GLN A 59 -21.67 4.53 -29.71
N GLU A 60 -20.60 5.17 -29.28
CA GLU A 60 -19.97 6.26 -30.03
C GLU A 60 -19.47 5.80 -31.41
N THR A 61 -19.08 4.52 -31.55
CA THR A 61 -18.59 3.96 -32.82
C THR A 61 -19.66 3.52 -33.83
N LYS A 62 -20.96 3.78 -33.59
CA LYS A 62 -22.07 3.34 -34.48
C LYS A 62 -22.48 4.35 -35.57
N GLU A 63 -21.70 5.41 -35.80
CA GLU A 63 -21.83 6.25 -37.00
C GLU A 63 -21.04 5.67 -38.19
#